data_AF-A0A2A2AU57-F1
#
_entry.id   AF-A0A2A2AU57-F1
#
_cell.length_a   1.000
_cell.length_b   1.000
_cell.length_c   1.000
_cell.angle_alpha   90.00
_cell.angle_beta   90.00
_cell.angle_gamma   90.00
#
_symmetry.space_group_name_H-M   'P 1'
#
loop_
_entity.id
_entity.type
_entity.pdbx_description
1 polymer ?
#
loop_
_entity_poly.entity_id
_entity_poly.type
_entity_poly.pdbx_seq_one_letter_code
_entity_poly.pdbx_strand_id
1 'polypeptide(L)'
;MDEFCEVKLGKSYKRLQAIAANRNLIGQEAFEQAEKLGLRQVDYNAIKALPAPDQELIRRAVEEAKSRDEVLDVLQELAARNAKAREKLEADVAQLKVDNEYEAEQRKKLQAKTEQLEKQLRKGGPQVQPYSERLAEFRTGVGELQDVAGKSLVQMAKQIDALAQWWQQEVLAAPDYDPQAPVRMPPELLDTARALAEHIELLAGGVGALQHKVAQAFGAELEMQPQYLMRDPMGGQMGDAEQDGDGVDEGEAAYADASA
;
A
#
# COMPACT_ATOMS: atom_id res chain seq x y z
N MET A 1 59.60 57.83 0.04
CA MET A 1 59.81 56.52 -0.63
C MET A 1 59.53 56.58 -2.12
N ASP A 2 58.44 57.20 -2.59
CA ASP A 2 58.16 57.35 -4.03
C ASP A 2 59.26 58.11 -4.79
N GLU A 3 59.68 59.26 -4.25
CA GLU A 3 60.73 60.10 -4.84
C GLU A 3 62.09 59.38 -5.02
N PHE A 4 62.44 58.47 -4.09
CA PHE A 4 63.63 57.64 -4.22
C PHE A 4 63.52 56.63 -5.37
N CYS A 5 62.36 56.01 -5.52
CA CYS A 5 62.10 55.01 -6.56
C CYS A 5 62.14 55.64 -7.95
N GLU A 6 61.55 56.82 -8.10
CA GLU A 6 61.55 57.54 -9.38
C GLU A 6 62.96 58.02 -9.76
N VAL A 7 63.72 58.57 -8.81
CA VAL A 7 65.07 59.10 -9.07
C VAL A 7 66.13 58.02 -9.26
N LYS A 8 66.06 56.89 -8.54
CA LYS A 8 67.11 55.85 -8.57
C LYS A 8 66.77 54.63 -9.42
N LEU A 9 65.49 54.30 -9.55
CA LEU A 9 65.04 53.09 -10.26
C LEU A 9 64.21 53.42 -11.51
N GLY A 10 63.92 54.70 -11.75
CA GLY A 10 63.19 55.17 -12.94
C GLY A 10 61.74 54.67 -13.02
N LYS A 11 61.16 54.21 -11.91
CA LYS A 11 59.79 53.69 -11.82
C LYS A 11 59.15 54.14 -10.51
N SER A 12 57.84 54.39 -10.54
CA SER A 12 57.08 54.71 -9.32
C SER A 12 57.07 53.52 -8.35
N TYR A 13 56.91 53.81 -7.05
CA TYR A 13 56.85 52.78 -6.02
C TYR A 13 55.74 51.75 -6.29
N LYS A 14 54.57 52.23 -6.73
CA LYS A 14 53.43 51.38 -7.12
C LYS A 14 53.79 50.40 -8.24
N ARG A 15 54.59 50.84 -9.23
CA ARG A 15 55.02 49.97 -10.34
C ARG A 15 55.99 48.90 -9.86
N LEU A 16 56.92 49.25 -8.98
CA LEU A 16 57.86 48.29 -8.38
C LEU A 16 57.13 47.25 -7.51
N GLN A 17 56.12 47.69 -6.74
CA GLN A 17 55.30 46.79 -5.94
C GLN A 17 54.51 45.80 -6.81
N ALA A 18 53.95 46.27 -7.94
CA ALA A 18 53.26 45.41 -8.90
C ALA A 18 54.21 44.37 -9.53
N ILE A 19 55.44 44.77 -9.88
CA ILE A 19 56.47 43.86 -10.40
C ILE A 19 56.82 42.80 -9.35
N ALA A 20 57.05 43.21 -8.09
CA ALA A 20 57.34 42.28 -7.01
C ALA A 20 56.17 41.31 -6.75
N ALA A 21 54.92 41.79 -6.85
CA ALA A 21 53.74 40.96 -6.71
C ALA A 21 53.60 39.94 -7.84
N ASN A 22 53.83 40.34 -9.10
CA ASN A 22 53.80 39.43 -10.25
C ASN A 22 54.89 38.35 -10.14
N ARG A 23 56.10 38.76 -9.72
CA ARG A 23 57.22 37.83 -9.47
C ARG A 23 56.90 36.84 -8.36
N ASN A 24 56.26 37.27 -7.28
CA ASN A 24 55.85 36.37 -6.20
C ASN A 24 54.69 35.45 -6.60
N LEU A 25 53.85 35.87 -7.56
CA LEU A 25 52.71 35.09 -8.06
C LEU A 25 53.16 33.84 -8.83
N ILE A 26 54.12 33.99 -9.75
CA ILE A 26 54.59 32.89 -10.60
C ILE A 26 56.00 32.41 -10.24
N GLY A 27 56.65 32.99 -9.24
CA GLY A 27 58.01 32.63 -8.86
C GLY A 27 59.10 33.30 -9.71
N GLN A 28 60.34 33.28 -9.21
CA GLN A 28 61.46 34.02 -9.80
C GLN A 28 61.82 33.54 -11.21
N GLU A 29 61.96 32.23 -11.41
CA GLU A 29 62.39 31.62 -12.68
C GLU A 29 61.36 31.85 -13.79
N ALA A 30 60.08 31.56 -13.50
CA ALA A 30 58.98 31.84 -14.42
C ALA A 30 58.85 33.34 -14.73
N PHE A 31 59.08 34.22 -13.75
CA PHE A 31 59.02 35.66 -13.97
C PHE A 31 60.11 36.16 -14.91
N GLU A 32 61.35 35.68 -14.78
CA GLU A 32 62.43 36.03 -15.70
C GLU A 32 62.15 35.51 -17.11
N GLN A 33 61.60 34.30 -17.23
CA GLN A 33 61.18 33.75 -18.52
C GLN A 33 60.01 34.54 -19.12
N ALA A 34 59.02 34.91 -18.31
CA ALA A 34 57.89 35.74 -18.73
C ALA A 34 58.34 37.11 -19.29
N GLU A 35 59.34 37.75 -18.68
CA GLU A 35 59.90 39.01 -19.19
C GLU A 35 60.62 38.81 -20.53
N LYS A 36 61.35 37.69 -20.72
CA LYS A 36 61.97 37.34 -22.02
C LYS A 36 60.93 37.07 -23.10
N LEU A 37 59.84 36.41 -22.75
CA LEU A 37 58.71 36.12 -23.63
C LEU A 37 57.87 37.38 -23.92
N GLY A 38 57.98 38.42 -23.09
CA GLY A 38 57.28 39.68 -23.27
C GLY A 38 55.86 39.70 -22.68
N LEU A 39 55.60 38.95 -21.61
CA LEU A 39 54.33 39.00 -20.89
C LEU A 39 54.05 40.42 -20.37
N ARG A 40 52.81 40.86 -20.54
CA ARG A 40 52.35 42.20 -20.16
C ARG A 40 51.57 42.15 -18.86
N GLN A 41 51.35 43.32 -18.26
CA GLN A 41 50.56 43.43 -17.02
C GLN A 41 49.15 42.84 -17.15
N VAL A 42 48.53 42.92 -18.33
CA VAL A 42 47.22 42.31 -18.60
C VAL A 42 47.28 40.79 -18.46
N ASP A 43 48.37 40.17 -18.93
CA ASP A 43 48.57 38.72 -18.85
C ASP A 43 48.70 38.30 -17.38
N TYR A 44 49.51 39.01 -16.57
CA TYR A 44 49.62 38.77 -15.13
C TYR A 44 48.30 38.97 -14.37
N ASN A 45 47.48 39.94 -14.77
CA ASN A 45 46.17 40.13 -14.17
C ASN A 45 45.24 38.94 -14.46
N ALA A 46 45.33 38.37 -15.66
CA ALA A 46 44.57 37.19 -16.05
C ALA A 46 45.02 35.95 -15.27
N ILE A 47 46.34 35.77 -15.07
CA ILE A 47 46.89 34.70 -14.22
C ILE A 47 46.36 34.83 -12.78
N LYS A 48 46.39 36.04 -12.23
CA LYS A 48 45.89 36.31 -10.88
C LYS A 48 44.40 36.01 -10.71
N ALA A 49 43.61 36.09 -11.78
CA ALA A 49 42.19 35.79 -11.75
C ALA A 49 41.89 34.28 -11.75
N LEU A 50 42.88 33.43 -12.08
CA LEU A 50 42.73 31.98 -12.05
C LEU A 50 42.78 31.44 -10.60
N PRO A 51 42.18 30.26 -10.33
CA PRO A 51 42.36 29.54 -9.08
C PRO A 51 43.84 29.16 -8.83
N ALA A 52 44.25 29.02 -7.56
CA ALA A 52 45.62 28.68 -7.20
C ALA A 52 46.20 27.42 -7.89
N PRO A 53 45.44 26.32 -8.09
CA PRO A 53 45.92 25.17 -8.86
C PRO A 53 46.25 25.51 -10.32
N ASP A 54 45.48 26.41 -10.92
CA ASP A 54 45.64 26.82 -12.32
C ASP A 54 46.76 27.85 -12.48
N GLN A 55 47.01 28.68 -11.46
CA GLN A 55 48.18 29.56 -11.41
C GLN A 55 49.50 28.76 -11.43
N GLU A 56 49.53 27.62 -10.73
CA GLU A 56 50.68 26.71 -10.72
C GLU A 56 50.89 26.03 -12.09
N LEU A 57 49.81 25.70 -12.81
CA LEU A 57 49.90 25.19 -14.18
C LEU A 57 50.47 26.24 -15.14
N ILE A 58 50.03 27.50 -15.01
CA ILE A 58 50.58 28.61 -15.79
C ILE A 58 52.06 28.85 -15.45
N ARG A 59 52.46 28.76 -14.18
CA ARG A 59 53.86 28.90 -13.78
C ARG A 59 54.77 27.94 -14.55
N ARG A 60 54.42 26.65 -14.57
CA ARG A 60 55.18 25.63 -15.31
C ARG A 60 55.14 25.86 -16.82
N ALA A 61 53.97 26.23 -17.35
CA ALA A 61 53.82 26.54 -18.77
C ALA A 61 54.71 27.73 -19.19
N VAL A 62 54.83 28.76 -18.34
CA VAL A 62 55.72 29.91 -18.59
C VAL A 62 57.19 29.51 -18.57
N GLU A 63 57.60 28.64 -17.65
CA GLU A 63 58.99 28.14 -17.56
C GLU A 63 59.39 27.35 -18.82
N GLU A 64 58.47 26.58 -19.41
CA GLU A 64 58.71 25.73 -20.58
C GLU A 64 58.42 26.41 -21.93
N ALA A 65 57.64 27.49 -21.93
CA ALA A 65 57.19 28.15 -23.15
C ALA A 65 58.33 28.83 -23.92
N LYS A 66 58.21 28.75 -25.25
CA LYS A 66 59.11 29.38 -26.22
C LYS A 66 58.58 30.69 -26.76
N SER A 67 57.28 30.93 -26.60
CA SER A 67 56.62 32.16 -27.04
C SER A 67 55.56 32.63 -26.05
N ARG A 68 55.22 33.92 -26.10
CA ARG A 68 54.10 34.48 -25.34
C ARG A 68 52.76 33.86 -25.75
N ASP A 69 52.61 33.50 -27.02
CA ASP A 69 51.36 32.96 -27.55
C ASP A 69 51.05 31.58 -26.94
N GLU A 70 52.07 30.72 -26.75
CA GLU A 70 51.92 29.44 -26.05
C GLU A 70 51.38 29.60 -24.62
N VAL A 71 51.83 30.62 -23.88
CA VAL A 71 51.32 30.91 -22.53
C VAL A 71 49.88 31.42 -22.57
N LEU A 72 49.54 32.23 -23.57
CA LEU A 72 48.18 32.74 -23.74
C LEU A 72 47.20 31.64 -24.12
N ASP A 73 47.61 30.67 -24.92
CA ASP A 73 46.78 29.52 -25.29
C ASP A 73 46.40 28.70 -24.05
N VAL A 74 47.38 28.38 -23.19
CA VAL A 74 47.11 27.68 -21.92
C VAL A 74 46.20 28.51 -21.02
N LEU A 75 46.40 29.82 -20.95
CA LEU A 75 45.57 30.71 -20.14
C LEU A 75 44.12 30.76 -20.64
N GLN A 76 43.91 30.76 -21.96
CA GLN A 76 42.58 30.71 -22.57
C GLN A 76 41.92 29.34 -22.33
N GLU A 77 42.67 28.24 -22.43
CA GLU A 77 42.16 26.89 -22.16
C GLU A 77 41.69 26.75 -20.71
N LEU A 78 42.49 27.22 -19.74
CA LEU A 78 42.14 27.19 -18.32
C LEU A 78 40.95 28.09 -18.01
N ALA A 79 40.88 29.27 -18.61
CA ALA A 79 39.73 30.17 -18.48
C ALA A 79 38.45 29.53 -19.03
N ALA A 80 38.51 28.90 -20.21
CA ALA A 80 37.38 28.20 -20.81
C ALA A 80 36.93 26.99 -19.97
N ARG A 81 37.88 26.20 -19.45
CA ARG A 81 37.60 25.07 -18.55
C ARG A 81 36.90 25.53 -17.28
N ASN A 82 37.37 26.61 -16.67
CA ASN A 82 36.77 27.17 -15.46
C ASN A 82 35.37 27.75 -15.71
N ALA A 83 35.16 28.43 -16.84
CA ALA A 83 33.84 28.90 -17.23
C ALA A 83 32.85 27.74 -17.36
N LYS A 84 33.26 26.66 -18.06
CA LYS A 84 32.45 25.45 -18.21
C LYS A 84 32.18 24.73 -16.89
N ALA A 85 33.16 24.67 -15.99
CA ALA A 85 33.00 24.07 -14.68
C ALA A 85 32.01 24.86 -13.81
N ARG A 86 32.03 26.20 -13.88
CA ARG A 86 31.07 27.07 -13.18
C ARG A 86 29.67 26.89 -13.71
N GLU A 87 29.48 26.89 -15.03
CA GLU A 87 28.17 26.66 -15.65
C GLU A 87 27.59 25.31 -15.22
N LYS A 88 28.42 24.25 -15.21
CA LYS A 88 28.01 22.93 -14.73
C LYS A 88 27.62 22.94 -13.25
N LEU A 89 28.41 23.57 -12.39
CA LEU A 89 28.10 23.70 -10.97
C LEU A 89 26.81 24.47 -10.73
N GLU A 90 26.56 25.54 -11.49
CA GLU A 90 25.32 26.31 -11.40
C GLU A 90 24.10 25.48 -11.84
N ALA A 91 24.24 24.71 -12.91
CA ALA A 91 23.20 23.77 -13.36
C ALA A 91 22.94 22.67 -12.32
N ASP A 92 23.99 22.07 -11.76
CA ASP A 92 23.88 21.04 -10.72
C ASP A 92 23.21 21.61 -9.44
N VAL A 93 23.57 22.83 -9.03
CA VAL A 93 22.93 23.50 -7.89
C VAL A 93 21.46 23.82 -8.16
N ALA A 94 21.11 24.24 -9.38
CA ALA A 94 19.71 24.47 -9.75
C ALA A 94 18.91 23.17 -9.72
N GLN A 95 19.46 22.09 -10.26
CA GLN A 95 18.82 20.77 -10.24
C GLN A 95 18.63 20.25 -8.82
N LEU A 96 19.68 20.32 -7.99
CA LEU A 96 19.62 19.88 -6.59
C LEU A 96 18.57 20.65 -5.77
N LYS A 97 18.32 21.93 -6.08
CA LYS A 97 17.26 22.70 -5.43
C LYS A 97 15.88 22.16 -5.80
N VAL A 98 15.62 21.95 -7.08
CA VAL A 98 14.35 21.39 -7.58
C VAL A 98 14.10 20.01 -6.99
N ASP A 99 15.12 19.14 -6.97
CA ASP A 99 15.00 17.79 -6.42
C ASP A 99 14.72 17.82 -4.90
N ASN A 100 15.39 18.71 -4.15
CA ASN A 100 15.11 18.87 -2.72
C ASN A 100 13.71 19.42 -2.45
N GLU A 101 13.22 20.35 -3.26
CA GLU A 101 11.85 20.86 -3.15
C GLU A 101 10.82 19.76 -3.39
N TYR A 102 11.02 18.95 -4.44
CA TYR A 102 10.18 17.78 -4.73
C TYR A 102 10.18 16.77 -3.57
N GLU A 103 11.35 16.38 -3.08
CA GLU A 103 11.48 15.46 -1.95
C GLU A 103 10.83 16.00 -0.68
N ALA A 104 10.95 17.31 -0.42
CA ALA A 104 10.28 17.96 0.71
C ALA A 104 8.75 17.92 0.58
N GLU A 105 8.19 18.13 -0.61
CA GLU A 105 6.76 17.98 -0.86
C GLU A 105 6.28 16.55 -0.65
N GLN A 106 7.03 15.56 -1.12
CA GLN A 106 6.66 14.16 -0.96
C GLN A 106 6.68 13.74 0.51
N ARG A 107 7.70 14.19 1.27
CA ARG A 107 7.76 13.98 2.73
C ARG A 107 6.57 14.62 3.44
N LYS A 108 6.16 15.83 3.07
CA LYS A 108 4.96 16.47 3.64
C LYS A 108 3.70 15.66 3.37
N LYS A 109 3.51 15.14 2.15
CA LYS A 109 2.34 14.30 1.81
C LYS A 109 2.34 12.99 2.61
N LEU A 110 3.50 12.35 2.76
CA LEU A 110 3.66 11.14 3.57
C LEU A 110 3.38 11.40 5.06
N GLN A 111 3.89 12.50 5.61
CA GLN A 111 3.59 12.92 6.98
C GLN A 111 2.10 13.18 7.18
N ALA A 112 1.46 13.94 6.28
CA ALA A 112 0.02 14.19 6.37
C ALA A 112 -0.81 12.90 6.34
N LYS A 113 -0.45 11.93 5.49
CA LYS A 113 -1.08 10.60 5.47
C LYS A 113 -0.86 9.84 6.77
N THR A 114 0.36 9.89 7.31
CA THR A 114 0.71 9.22 8.57
C THR A 114 -0.09 9.82 9.73
N GLU A 115 -0.13 11.14 9.84
CA GLU A 115 -0.95 11.83 10.86
C GLU A 115 -2.45 11.54 10.70
N GLN A 116 -2.94 11.42 9.47
CA GLN A 116 -4.33 11.05 9.21
C GLN A 116 -4.62 9.61 9.68
N LEU A 117 -3.75 8.67 9.35
CA LEU A 117 -3.86 7.28 9.80
C LEU A 117 -3.73 7.16 11.32
N GLU A 118 -2.81 7.88 11.94
CA GLU A 118 -2.67 7.94 13.40
C GLU A 118 -3.91 8.55 14.06
N LYS A 119 -4.51 9.59 13.49
CA LYS A 119 -5.79 10.16 13.97
C LYS A 119 -6.92 9.15 13.84
N GLN A 120 -6.98 8.38 12.76
CA GLN A 120 -7.97 7.30 12.59
C GLN A 120 -7.77 6.19 13.61
N LEU A 121 -6.52 5.81 13.89
CA LEU A 121 -6.19 4.80 14.88
C LEU A 121 -6.54 5.27 16.30
N ARG A 122 -6.20 6.52 16.66
CA ARG A 122 -6.56 7.14 17.96
C ARG A 122 -8.07 7.29 18.17
N LYS A 123 -8.85 7.43 17.10
CA LYS A 123 -10.32 7.50 17.15
C LYS A 123 -11.01 6.13 17.25
N GLY A 124 -10.26 5.04 17.42
CA GLY A 124 -10.80 3.68 17.61
C GLY A 124 -10.54 2.73 16.44
N GLY A 125 -9.72 3.12 15.46
CA GLY A 125 -9.48 2.33 14.25
C GLY A 125 -10.73 2.18 13.36
N PRO A 126 -10.66 1.41 12.26
CA PRO A 126 -11.86 0.92 11.61
C PRO A 126 -12.63 0.06 12.63
N GLN A 127 -13.82 0.50 13.05
CA GLN A 127 -14.71 -0.37 13.82
C GLN A 127 -15.01 -1.59 12.95
N VAL A 128 -14.38 -2.72 13.28
CA VAL A 128 -14.71 -4.01 12.68
C VAL A 128 -16.09 -4.36 13.22
N GLN A 129 -17.12 -4.20 12.39
CA GLN A 129 -18.48 -4.62 12.75
C GLN A 129 -18.44 -6.07 13.28
N PRO A 130 -19.14 -6.35 14.39
CA PRO A 130 -19.23 -7.70 14.93
C PRO A 130 -19.64 -8.70 13.84
N TYR A 131 -19.06 -9.90 13.87
CA TYR A 131 -19.38 -10.94 12.88
C TYR A 131 -20.89 -11.25 12.83
N SER A 132 -21.60 -11.13 13.96
CA SER A 132 -23.05 -11.31 14.03
C SER A 132 -23.82 -10.34 13.13
N GLU A 133 -23.38 -9.10 13.03
CA GLU A 133 -24.02 -8.07 12.20
C GLU A 133 -23.71 -8.31 10.73
N ARG A 134 -22.46 -8.62 10.39
CA ARG A 134 -22.04 -8.95 9.02
C ARG A 134 -22.69 -10.23 8.47
N LEU A 135 -23.01 -11.19 9.33
CA LEU A 135 -23.64 -12.45 8.94
C LEU A 135 -25.17 -12.40 8.98
N ALA A 136 -25.78 -11.34 9.52
CA ALA A 136 -27.23 -11.24 9.67
C ALA A 136 -27.94 -11.29 8.30
N GLU A 137 -27.44 -10.54 7.32
CA GLU A 137 -27.99 -10.51 5.96
C GLU A 137 -27.92 -11.89 5.28
N PHE A 138 -26.81 -12.62 5.45
CA PHE A 138 -26.67 -13.98 4.90
C PHE A 138 -27.66 -14.96 5.53
N ARG A 139 -27.87 -14.89 6.85
CA ARG A 139 -28.83 -15.76 7.55
C ARG A 139 -30.26 -15.51 7.09
N THR A 140 -30.63 -14.23 6.99
CA THR A 140 -31.97 -13.84 6.51
C THR A 140 -32.18 -14.29 5.07
N GLY A 141 -31.22 -14.03 4.18
CA GLY A 141 -31.32 -14.41 2.77
C GLY A 141 -31.43 -15.93 2.56
N VAL A 142 -30.68 -16.74 3.33
CA VAL A 142 -30.81 -18.21 3.28
C VAL A 142 -32.16 -18.67 3.81
N GLY A 143 -32.66 -18.07 4.90
CA GLY A 143 -33.97 -18.39 5.47
C GLY A 143 -35.13 -18.10 4.51
N GLU A 144 -35.11 -16.95 3.83
CA GLU A 144 -36.13 -16.60 2.83
C GLU A 144 -36.15 -17.58 1.64
N LEU A 145 -34.97 -17.98 1.15
CA LEU A 145 -34.87 -18.98 0.08
C LEU A 145 -35.36 -20.36 0.53
N GLN A 146 -35.03 -20.77 1.75
CA GLN A 146 -35.52 -22.02 2.34
C GLN A 146 -37.05 -22.02 2.45
N ASP A 147 -37.65 -20.91 2.90
CA ASP A 147 -39.10 -20.79 3.04
C ASP A 147 -39.83 -20.90 1.70
N VAL A 148 -39.30 -20.24 0.66
CA VAL A 148 -39.86 -20.35 -0.70
C VAL A 148 -39.75 -21.78 -1.21
N ALA A 149 -38.57 -22.40 -1.11
CA ALA A 149 -38.35 -23.78 -1.55
C ALA A 149 -39.26 -24.76 -0.81
N GLY A 150 -39.39 -24.63 0.52
CA GLY A 150 -40.27 -25.46 1.34
C GLY A 150 -41.75 -25.33 0.95
N LYS A 151 -42.23 -24.10 0.73
CA LYS A 151 -43.61 -23.86 0.26
C LYS A 151 -43.87 -24.48 -1.12
N SER A 152 -42.92 -24.35 -2.05
CA SER A 152 -43.01 -24.96 -3.38
C SER A 152 -43.05 -26.49 -3.32
N LEU A 153 -42.25 -27.12 -2.47
CA LEU A 153 -42.27 -28.58 -2.27
C LEU A 153 -43.62 -29.07 -1.74
N VAL A 154 -44.19 -28.37 -0.76
CA VAL A 154 -45.53 -28.69 -0.24
C VAL A 154 -46.61 -28.52 -1.31
N GLN A 155 -46.49 -27.49 -2.15
CA GLN A 155 -47.44 -27.28 -3.26
C GLN A 155 -47.34 -28.39 -4.32
N MET A 156 -46.12 -28.83 -4.66
CA MET A 156 -45.93 -29.97 -5.58
C MET A 156 -46.54 -31.25 -5.02
N ALA A 157 -46.34 -31.55 -3.73
CA ALA A 157 -46.98 -32.70 -3.07
C ALA A 157 -48.52 -32.63 -3.19
N LYS A 158 -49.12 -31.47 -2.94
CA LYS A 158 -50.58 -31.27 -3.10
C LYS A 158 -51.05 -31.50 -4.54
N GLN A 159 -50.27 -31.12 -5.55
CA GLN A 159 -50.61 -31.36 -6.95
C GLN A 159 -50.56 -32.84 -7.31
N ILE A 160 -49.58 -33.57 -6.77
CA ILE A 160 -49.46 -35.03 -6.92
C ILE A 160 -50.68 -35.72 -6.29
N ASP A 161 -51.05 -35.35 -5.07
CA ASP A 161 -52.23 -35.89 -4.40
C ASP A 161 -53.52 -35.58 -5.17
N ALA A 162 -53.67 -34.35 -5.66
CA ALA A 162 -54.81 -33.95 -6.47
C ALA A 162 -54.93 -34.76 -7.77
N LEU A 163 -53.81 -34.99 -8.46
CA LEU A 163 -53.77 -35.80 -9.68
C LEU A 163 -54.14 -37.26 -9.40
N ALA A 164 -53.62 -37.83 -8.31
CA ALA A 164 -53.94 -39.19 -7.89
C ALA A 164 -55.43 -39.34 -7.52
N GLN A 165 -55.98 -38.39 -6.76
CA GLN A 165 -57.39 -38.38 -6.38
C GLN A 165 -58.31 -38.20 -7.59
N TRP A 166 -57.95 -37.30 -8.50
CA TRP A 166 -58.71 -37.10 -9.74
C TRP A 166 -58.73 -38.39 -10.58
N TRP A 167 -57.59 -39.05 -10.76
CA TRP A 167 -57.53 -40.31 -11.49
C TRP A 167 -58.36 -41.41 -10.84
N GLN A 168 -58.32 -41.52 -9.50
CA GLN A 168 -59.17 -42.46 -8.76
C GLN A 168 -60.67 -42.19 -8.98
N GLN A 169 -61.08 -40.92 -8.99
CA GLN A 169 -62.48 -40.55 -9.26
C GLN A 169 -62.89 -40.92 -10.69
N GLU A 170 -62.02 -40.68 -11.66
CA GLU A 170 -62.28 -41.01 -13.07
C GLU A 170 -62.46 -42.52 -13.26
N VAL A 171 -61.61 -43.32 -12.61
CA VAL A 171 -61.71 -44.79 -12.63
C VAL A 171 -63.01 -45.28 -11.99
N LEU A 172 -63.40 -44.70 -10.85
CA LEU A 172 -64.63 -45.07 -10.14
C LEU A 172 -65.90 -44.65 -10.88
N ALA A 173 -65.83 -43.61 -11.72
CA ALA A 173 -66.94 -43.12 -12.53
C ALA A 173 -67.14 -43.91 -13.84
N ALA A 174 -66.22 -44.80 -14.20
CA ALA A 174 -66.29 -45.57 -15.43
C ALA A 174 -67.48 -46.56 -15.41
N PRO A 175 -68.32 -46.60 -16.47
CA PRO A 175 -69.51 -47.44 -16.51
C PRO A 175 -69.20 -48.96 -16.53
N ASP A 176 -67.95 -49.33 -16.83
CA ASP A 176 -67.40 -50.68 -16.89
C ASP A 176 -66.40 -50.97 -15.74
N TYR A 177 -66.45 -50.20 -14.65
CA TYR A 177 -65.58 -50.39 -13.50
C TYR A 177 -65.75 -51.77 -12.85
N ASP A 178 -64.71 -52.61 -12.95
CA ASP A 178 -64.58 -53.87 -12.23
C ASP A 178 -63.47 -53.75 -11.17
N PRO A 179 -63.80 -53.88 -9.85
CA PRO A 179 -62.84 -53.82 -8.76
C PRO A 179 -61.73 -54.88 -8.82
N GLN A 180 -61.95 -55.98 -9.55
CA GLN A 180 -60.98 -57.09 -9.67
C GLN A 180 -60.13 -57.01 -10.94
N ALA A 181 -60.47 -56.12 -11.88
CA ALA A 181 -59.71 -55.93 -13.11
C ALA A 181 -58.62 -54.86 -12.93
N PRO A 182 -57.39 -55.10 -13.41
CA PRO A 182 -56.34 -54.08 -13.39
C PRO A 182 -56.69 -52.95 -14.37
N VAL A 183 -56.91 -51.75 -13.84
CA VAL A 183 -57.18 -50.56 -14.67
C VAL A 183 -55.86 -49.98 -15.18
N ARG A 184 -55.69 -49.94 -16.50
CA ARG A 184 -54.52 -49.31 -17.11
C ARG A 184 -54.68 -47.80 -17.18
N MET A 185 -53.64 -47.10 -16.71
CA MET A 185 -53.55 -45.65 -16.80
C MET A 185 -53.42 -45.19 -18.27
N PRO A 186 -54.13 -44.13 -18.68
CA PRO A 186 -53.95 -43.49 -19.98
C PRO A 186 -52.51 -43.02 -20.21
N PRO A 187 -52.01 -43.06 -21.45
CA PRO A 187 -50.65 -42.65 -21.76
C PRO A 187 -50.36 -41.19 -21.40
N GLU A 188 -51.33 -40.29 -21.56
CA GLU A 188 -51.16 -38.85 -21.25
C GLU A 188 -50.94 -38.62 -19.75
N LEU A 189 -51.65 -39.39 -18.92
CA LEU A 189 -51.51 -39.34 -17.47
C LEU A 189 -50.18 -39.96 -17.02
N LEU A 190 -49.77 -41.05 -17.67
CA LEU A 190 -48.47 -41.68 -17.43
C LEU A 190 -47.31 -40.74 -17.77
N ASP A 191 -47.41 -40.00 -18.87
CA ASP A 191 -46.40 -39.01 -19.28
C ASP A 191 -46.34 -37.84 -18.29
N THR A 192 -47.49 -37.39 -17.78
CA THR A 192 -47.55 -36.37 -16.72
C THR A 192 -46.90 -36.87 -15.42
N ALA A 193 -47.18 -38.12 -15.03
CA ALA A 193 -46.58 -38.72 -13.84
C ALA A 193 -45.05 -38.89 -13.99
N ARG A 194 -44.57 -39.24 -15.19
CA ARG A 194 -43.12 -39.30 -15.50
C ARG A 194 -42.47 -37.93 -15.41
N ALA A 195 -43.08 -36.90 -15.99
CA ALA A 195 -42.55 -35.53 -15.89
C ALA A 195 -42.45 -35.08 -14.42
N LEU A 196 -43.46 -35.37 -13.60
CA LEU A 196 -43.41 -35.09 -12.16
C LEU A 196 -42.26 -35.83 -11.46
N ALA A 197 -42.03 -37.10 -11.77
CA ALA A 197 -40.92 -37.86 -11.22
C ALA A 197 -39.55 -37.29 -11.64
N GLU A 198 -39.39 -36.90 -12.91
CA GLU A 198 -38.17 -36.27 -13.41
C GLU A 198 -37.88 -34.93 -12.71
N HIS A 199 -38.91 -34.13 -12.44
CA HIS A 199 -38.75 -32.88 -11.70
C HIS A 199 -38.28 -33.11 -10.26
N ILE A 200 -38.75 -34.17 -9.60
CA ILE A 200 -38.31 -34.53 -8.24
C ILE A 200 -36.84 -34.96 -8.25
N GLU A 201 -36.42 -35.77 -9.22
CA GLU A 201 -35.02 -36.19 -9.37
C GLU A 201 -34.10 -34.98 -9.64
N LEU A 202 -34.54 -34.02 -10.45
CA LEU A 202 -33.81 -32.78 -10.68
C LEU A 202 -33.62 -31.97 -9.39
N LEU A 203 -34.66 -31.86 -8.56
CA LEU A 203 -34.59 -31.20 -7.26
C LEU A 203 -33.65 -31.92 -6.31
N ALA A 204 -33.68 -33.25 -6.27
CA ALA A 204 -32.77 -34.05 -5.47
C ALA A 204 -31.30 -33.83 -5.88
N GLY A 205 -31.02 -33.79 -7.19
CA GLY A 205 -29.70 -33.43 -7.71
C GLY A 205 -29.25 -32.02 -7.30
N GLY A 206 -30.18 -31.05 -7.34
CA GLY A 206 -29.93 -29.68 -6.88
C GLY A 206 -29.57 -29.60 -5.40
N VAL A 207 -30.29 -30.34 -4.54
CA VAL A 207 -29.98 -30.44 -3.10
C VAL A 207 -28.59 -31.06 -2.88
N GLY A 208 -28.25 -32.13 -3.61
CA GLY A 208 -26.92 -32.74 -3.55
C GLY A 208 -25.80 -31.76 -3.94
N ALA A 209 -26.01 -30.95 -4.98
CA ALA A 209 -25.04 -29.93 -5.40
C ALA A 209 -24.85 -28.83 -4.33
N LEU A 210 -25.92 -28.43 -3.63
CA LEU A 210 -25.84 -27.49 -2.52
C LEU A 210 -25.08 -28.09 -1.33
N GLN A 211 -25.35 -29.34 -0.97
CA GLN A 211 -24.62 -30.07 0.07
C GLN A 211 -23.11 -30.13 -0.25
N HIS A 212 -22.76 -30.42 -1.51
CA HIS A 212 -21.36 -30.44 -1.94
C HIS A 212 -20.69 -29.05 -1.82
N LYS A 213 -21.38 -27.97 -2.18
CA LYS A 213 -20.87 -26.60 -2.01
C LYS A 213 -20.61 -26.25 -0.53
N VAL A 214 -21.53 -26.65 0.36
CA VAL A 214 -21.36 -26.44 1.81
C VAL A 214 -20.17 -27.27 2.33
N ALA A 215 -20.05 -28.54 1.94
CA ALA A 215 -18.94 -29.39 2.33
C ALA A 215 -17.58 -28.88 1.79
N GLN A 216 -17.54 -28.35 0.57
CA GLN A 216 -16.32 -27.77 0.01
C GLN A 216 -15.89 -26.49 0.75
N ALA A 217 -16.84 -25.65 1.12
CA ALA A 217 -16.55 -24.35 1.74
C ALA A 217 -16.29 -24.45 3.26
N PHE A 218 -16.96 -25.40 3.94
CA PHE A 218 -17.01 -25.47 5.40
C PHE A 218 -16.89 -26.89 5.97
N GLY A 219 -16.60 -27.90 5.15
CA GLY A 219 -16.62 -29.30 5.58
C GLY A 219 -15.65 -29.60 6.70
N ALA A 220 -14.43 -29.07 6.64
CA ALA A 220 -13.43 -29.27 7.68
C ALA A 220 -13.86 -28.64 9.02
N GLU A 221 -14.43 -27.45 8.98
CA GLU A 221 -14.89 -26.71 10.15
C GLU A 221 -16.15 -27.35 10.78
N LEU A 222 -17.06 -27.85 9.95
CA LEU A 222 -18.26 -28.57 10.39
C LEU A 222 -17.91 -29.95 11.00
N GLU A 223 -16.89 -30.63 10.47
CA GLU A 223 -16.36 -31.89 11.01
C GLU A 223 -15.57 -31.72 12.31
N MET A 224 -15.04 -30.53 12.59
CA MET A 224 -14.37 -30.21 13.86
C MET A 224 -15.35 -29.92 15.01
N GLN A 225 -16.62 -29.58 14.74
CA GLN A 225 -17.61 -29.28 15.79
C GLN A 225 -17.90 -30.40 16.81
N PRO A 226 -17.80 -31.72 16.50
CA PRO A 226 -17.93 -32.76 17.52
C PRO A 226 -16.73 -32.84 18.49
N GLN A 227 -15.55 -32.30 18.13
CA GLN A 227 -14.31 -32.50 18.91
C GLN A 227 -14.07 -31.41 19.96
N TYR A 228 -14.60 -30.19 19.77
CA TYR A 228 -14.44 -29.10 20.74
C TYR A 228 -15.42 -29.16 21.92
N LEU A 229 -16.44 -30.02 21.88
CA LEU A 229 -17.37 -30.22 22.99
C LEU A 229 -16.87 -31.26 24.03
N MET A 230 -15.69 -31.87 23.83
CA MET A 230 -15.10 -32.85 24.76
C MET A 230 -13.62 -32.56 25.03
N ARG A 231 -13.29 -31.33 25.45
CA ARG A 231 -12.04 -31.06 26.15
C ARG A 231 -12.20 -29.95 27.18
N ASP A 232 -12.73 -30.32 28.33
CA ASP A 232 -12.42 -29.62 29.56
C ASP A 232 -11.88 -30.62 30.62
N PRO A 233 -10.61 -31.02 30.54
CA PRO A 233 -9.90 -31.59 31.66
C PRO A 233 -8.96 -30.52 32.24
N MET A 234 -9.19 -30.19 33.50
CA MET A 234 -8.27 -29.49 34.42
C MET A 234 -8.30 -27.96 34.42
N GLY A 235 -9.20 -27.44 35.24
CA GLY A 235 -9.02 -26.21 36.02
C GLY A 235 -9.15 -26.49 37.52
N GLY A 236 -8.23 -27.26 38.11
CA GLY A 236 -7.92 -27.07 39.55
C GLY A 236 -7.18 -25.73 39.71
N GLN A 237 -7.20 -25.00 40.83
CA GLN A 237 -7.19 -25.47 42.20
C GLN A 237 -7.28 -24.25 43.16
N MET A 238 -7.94 -24.45 44.30
CA MET A 238 -7.76 -23.81 45.63
C MET A 238 -7.95 -22.29 45.81
N GLY A 239 -8.87 -21.97 46.71
CA GLY A 239 -9.01 -20.70 47.44
C GLY A 239 -9.85 -20.98 48.68
N ASP A 240 -9.22 -20.82 49.84
CA ASP A 240 -9.56 -21.44 51.12
C ASP A 240 -10.93 -21.08 51.72
N ALA A 241 -11.37 -21.97 52.58
CA ALA A 241 -12.47 -21.77 53.52
C ALA A 241 -12.08 -20.74 54.59
N GLU A 242 -12.96 -19.76 54.83
CA GLU A 242 -13.06 -19.09 56.11
C GLU A 242 -14.53 -19.06 56.50
N GLN A 243 -14.86 -19.95 57.43
CA GLN A 243 -16.08 -19.92 58.23
C GLN A 243 -15.94 -18.78 59.22
N ASP A 244 -16.89 -17.85 59.22
CA ASP A 244 -17.33 -17.20 60.46
C ASP A 244 -18.86 -17.17 60.43
N GLY A 245 -19.44 -17.86 61.40
CA GLY A 245 -20.87 -17.92 61.63
C GLY A 245 -21.30 -16.90 62.68
N ASP A 246 -22.46 -16.29 62.44
CA ASP A 246 -23.40 -15.80 63.45
C ASP A 246 -24.70 -15.55 62.64
N GLY A 247 -25.85 -16.18 62.89
CA GLY A 247 -26.60 -16.19 64.13
C GLY A 247 -27.97 -15.58 63.81
N VAL A 248 -28.97 -16.45 63.57
CA VAL A 248 -30.42 -16.32 63.85
C VAL A 248 -31.11 -14.97 63.57
N ASP A 249 -32.12 -14.93 62.67
CA ASP A 249 -33.50 -14.64 63.09
C ASP A 249 -34.57 -14.89 62.01
N GLU A 250 -35.78 -15.08 62.52
CA GLU A 250 -37.05 -15.52 61.93
C GLU A 250 -37.79 -14.45 61.09
N GLY A 251 -38.87 -14.87 60.40
CA GLY A 251 -39.95 -13.98 59.93
C GLY A 251 -40.21 -14.06 58.42
N GLU A 252 -41.15 -14.88 57.94
CA GLU A 252 -42.61 -14.64 57.89
C GLU A 252 -43.09 -14.05 56.54
N ALA A 253 -44.12 -14.72 56.03
CA ALA A 253 -44.98 -14.53 54.87
C ALA A 253 -45.12 -13.13 54.22
N ALA A 254 -45.33 -13.13 52.90
CA ALA A 254 -46.56 -12.59 52.31
C ALA A 254 -46.75 -12.99 50.83
N TYR A 255 -47.82 -13.75 50.61
CA TYR A 255 -48.56 -13.88 49.36
C TYR A 255 -49.38 -12.59 49.08
N ALA A 256 -49.40 -12.12 47.84
CA ALA A 256 -50.47 -11.34 47.18
C ALA A 256 -50.04 -11.17 45.71
N ASP A 257 -50.55 -11.88 44.72
CA ASP A 257 -51.90 -11.84 44.12
C ASP A 257 -52.53 -10.45 44.02
N ALA A 258 -52.58 -9.93 42.80
CA ALA A 258 -53.67 -9.10 42.29
C ALA A 258 -53.52 -8.97 40.77
N SER A 259 -54.33 -9.75 40.06
CA SER A 259 -54.71 -9.51 38.67
C SER A 259 -55.59 -8.26 38.56
N ALA A 260 -55.37 -7.45 37.52
CA ALA A 260 -56.37 -6.62 36.85
C ALA A 260 -55.92 -6.40 35.40
#